data_AF-A0A925I1X6-F1
#
_entry.id   AF-A0A925I1X6-F1
#
_cell.length_a   1.000
_cell.length_b   1.000
_cell.length_c   1.000
_cell.angle_alpha   90.00
_cell.angle_beta   90.00
_cell.angle_gamma   90.00
#
_symmetry.space_group_name_H-M   'P 1'
#
loop_
_entity.id
_entity.type
_entity.pdbx_description
1 polymer ?
#
loop_
_entity_poly.entity_id
_entity_poly.type
_entity_poly.pdbx_seq_one_letter_code
_entity_poly.pdbx_strand_id
1 'polypeptide(L)'
;MNAPQRGFTLVEAVMVMVITGILGGMVTVFIGGPMRSYIDSANRGEMADSADLALRRMAREIRLALPNSIRVTSAGARTSIEFLLMKTGGRYWAVDDPVAGDFLRFPLDPADAADVAAAAADVSFDVVGAMPDGRQQIVAGDSIVVYNLGPGMAPADAYNCSGACNRAVISAVAGNKVTLASNPFAAQNPVMASPGNRFQVLSTPVSYDCNGAAGGAGQLIRHSNYPISAAQNLPPTGTGLRSSVLANNVVSCVFQYGNLTTTRSGLVGLTLTLQVPGSADGALTLSQQVHVDNTP
;
A
#
# COMPACT_ATOMS: atom_id res chain seq x y z
N MET A 1 -39.08 39.77 67.27
CA MET A 1 -40.04 39.93 66.16
C MET A 1 -39.97 38.66 65.33
N ASN A 2 -40.87 37.70 65.56
CA ASN A 2 -40.91 36.47 64.77
C ASN A 2 -41.92 36.66 63.65
N ALA A 3 -41.43 36.76 62.41
CA ALA A 3 -42.30 36.79 61.24
C ALA A 3 -43.06 35.44 61.16
N PRO A 4 -44.38 35.45 60.94
CA PRO A 4 -45.13 34.22 60.75
C PRO A 4 -44.62 33.48 59.50
N GLN A 5 -44.16 32.24 59.68
CA GLN A 5 -43.82 31.35 58.57
C GLN A 5 -45.10 31.05 57.79
N ARG A 6 -45.19 31.54 56.55
CA ARG A 6 -46.28 31.22 55.63
C ARG A 6 -46.04 29.81 55.08
N GLY A 7 -46.93 28.87 55.39
CA GLY A 7 -46.95 27.53 54.79
C GLY A 7 -47.46 27.55 53.35
N PHE A 8 -46.98 26.63 52.52
CA PHE A 8 -47.40 26.43 51.14
C PHE A 8 -48.81 25.81 51.07
N THR A 9 -49.63 26.20 50.09
CA THR A 9 -50.94 25.58 49.89
C THR A 9 -50.84 24.31 49.03
N LEU A 10 -51.75 23.35 49.21
CA LEU A 10 -51.80 22.12 48.40
C LEU A 10 -51.94 22.43 46.90
N VAL A 11 -52.71 23.47 46.56
CA VAL A 11 -52.89 23.93 45.18
C VAL A 11 -51.57 24.44 44.59
N GLU A 12 -50.79 25.18 45.37
CA GLU A 12 -49.47 25.68 44.96
C GLU A 12 -48.49 24.55 44.70
N ALA A 13 -48.48 23.50 45.55
CA ALA A 13 -47.65 22.31 45.34
C ALA A 13 -48.05 21.51 44.08
N VAL A 14 -49.35 21.33 43.84
CA VAL A 14 -49.85 20.63 42.63
C VAL A 14 -49.50 21.42 41.37
N MET A 15 -49.70 22.74 41.37
CA MET A 15 -49.38 23.59 40.23
C MET A 15 -47.88 23.55 39.88
N VAL A 16 -47.01 23.55 40.90
CA VAL A 16 -45.56 23.41 40.71
C VAL A 16 -45.20 22.05 40.11
N MET A 17 -45.76 20.95 40.60
CA MET A 17 -45.50 19.61 40.03
C MET A 17 -45.91 19.53 38.55
N VAL A 18 -47.08 20.07 38.18
CA VAL A 18 -47.56 20.07 36.80
C VAL A 18 -46.66 20.93 35.90
N ILE A 19 -46.32 22.14 36.32
CA ILE A 19 -45.45 23.04 35.55
C ILE A 19 -44.05 22.42 35.37
N THR A 20 -43.50 21.82 36.42
CA THR A 20 -42.17 21.19 36.37
C THR A 20 -42.18 19.97 35.43
N GLY A 21 -43.27 19.21 35.42
CA GLY A 21 -43.46 18.10 34.48
C GLY A 21 -43.51 18.56 33.02
N ILE A 22 -44.26 19.62 32.71
CA ILE A 22 -44.34 20.19 31.36
C ILE A 22 -42.97 20.74 30.92
N LEU A 23 -42.31 21.51 31.79
CA LEU A 23 -40.99 22.08 31.50
C LEU A 23 -39.93 20.99 31.32
N GLY A 24 -39.92 19.97 32.17
CA GLY A 24 -39.03 18.82 32.05
C GLY A 24 -39.23 18.08 30.72
N GLY A 25 -40.48 17.86 30.32
CA GLY A 25 -40.83 17.28 29.02
C GLY A 25 -40.29 18.10 27.85
N MET A 26 -40.50 19.42 27.85
CA MET A 26 -39.98 20.30 26.79
C MET A 26 -38.44 20.24 26.70
N VAL A 27 -37.74 20.33 27.83
CA VAL A 27 -36.27 20.35 27.88
C VAL A 27 -35.67 19.07 27.26
N THR A 28 -36.26 17.90 27.53
CA THR A 28 -35.76 16.62 26.96
C THR A 28 -35.80 16.58 25.44
N VAL A 29 -36.85 17.12 24.81
CA VAL A 29 -36.97 17.19 23.35
C VAL A 29 -35.98 18.21 22.77
N PHE A 30 -35.83 19.37 23.42
CA PHE A 30 -34.96 20.44 22.94
C PHE A 30 -33.46 20.14 23.08
N ILE A 31 -33.03 19.37 24.08
CA ILE A 31 -31.61 19.00 24.26
C ILE A 31 -31.24 17.79 23.40
N GLY A 32 -32.17 16.85 23.20
CA GLY A 32 -31.90 15.60 22.47
C GLY A 32 -31.49 15.81 21.00
N GLY A 33 -32.09 16.79 20.32
CA GLY A 33 -31.75 17.13 18.93
C GLY A 33 -30.31 17.63 18.76
N PRO A 34 -29.90 18.72 19.43
CA PRO A 34 -28.55 19.25 19.36
C PRO A 34 -27.46 18.26 19.78
N MET A 35 -27.71 17.43 20.81
CA MET A 35 -26.76 16.40 21.23
C MET A 35 -26.53 15.33 20.15
N ARG A 36 -27.60 14.83 19.52
CA ARG A 36 -27.48 13.86 18.41
C ARG A 36 -26.73 14.46 17.23
N SER A 37 -27.08 15.69 16.83
CA SER A 37 -26.40 16.40 15.75
C SER A 37 -24.91 16.61 16.03
N TYR A 38 -24.54 16.84 17.30
CA TYR A 38 -23.13 16.97 17.70
C TYR A 38 -22.39 15.64 17.56
N ILE A 39 -22.99 14.53 18.02
CA ILE A 39 -22.41 13.18 17.90
C ILE A 39 -22.27 12.79 16.42
N ASP A 40 -23.29 13.01 15.60
CA ASP A 40 -23.26 12.71 14.16
C ASP A 40 -22.15 13.51 13.46
N SER A 41 -21.98 14.78 13.82
CA SER A 41 -20.90 15.63 13.30
C SER A 41 -19.52 15.13 13.72
N ALA A 42 -19.38 14.70 14.98
CA ALA A 42 -18.13 14.12 15.49
C ALA A 42 -17.78 12.81 14.78
N ASN A 43 -18.74 11.90 14.63
CA ASN A 43 -18.57 10.62 13.93
C ASN A 43 -18.17 10.83 12.46
N ARG A 44 -18.79 11.78 11.77
CA ARG A 44 -18.44 12.14 10.38
C ARG A 44 -17.03 12.71 10.28
N GLY A 45 -16.62 13.53 11.24
CA GLY A 45 -15.25 14.04 11.33
C GLY A 45 -14.23 12.91 11.46
N GLU A 46 -14.45 12.00 12.42
CA GLU A 46 -13.54 10.86 12.65
C GLU A 46 -13.45 9.94 11.42
N MET A 47 -14.59 9.65 10.76
CA MET A 47 -14.59 8.87 9.51
C MET A 47 -13.83 9.57 8.39
N ALA A 48 -13.99 10.88 8.24
CA ALA A 48 -13.27 11.65 7.22
C ALA A 48 -11.76 11.62 7.46
N ASP A 49 -11.34 11.81 8.71
CA ASP A 49 -9.92 11.75 9.09
C ASP A 49 -9.34 10.35 8.90
N SER A 50 -10.07 9.30 9.27
CA SER A 50 -9.66 7.91 9.06
C SER A 50 -9.51 7.59 7.57
N ALA A 51 -10.47 8.01 6.73
CA ALA A 51 -10.41 7.82 5.29
C ALA A 51 -9.24 8.59 4.65
N ASP A 52 -9.07 9.87 4.98
CA ASP A 52 -7.97 10.71 4.46
C ASP A 52 -6.60 10.16 4.87
N LEU A 53 -6.42 9.77 6.14
CA LEU A 53 -5.17 9.18 6.60
C LEU A 53 -4.84 7.86 5.88
N ALA A 54 -5.84 6.99 5.70
CA ALA A 54 -5.69 5.73 4.99
C ALA A 54 -5.29 5.95 3.53
N LEU A 55 -6.03 6.80 2.81
CA LEU A 55 -5.78 7.12 1.41
C LEU A 55 -4.41 7.80 1.21
N ARG A 56 -4.04 8.76 2.08
CA ARG A 56 -2.72 9.41 2.02
C ARG A 56 -1.58 8.43 2.29
N ARG A 57 -1.75 7.50 3.23
CA ARG A 57 -0.75 6.46 3.49
C ARG A 57 -0.60 5.54 2.29
N MET A 58 -1.70 5.04 1.74
CA MET A 58 -1.70 4.22 0.52
C MET A 58 -1.00 4.95 -0.62
N ALA A 59 -1.36 6.20 -0.86
CA ALA A 59 -0.78 7.01 -1.94
C ALA A 59 0.74 7.21 -1.78
N ARG A 60 1.24 7.44 -0.56
CA ARG A 60 2.68 7.56 -0.33
C ARG A 60 3.43 6.26 -0.62
N GLU A 61 2.88 5.12 -0.22
CA GLU A 61 3.54 3.82 -0.46
C GLU A 61 3.42 3.38 -1.93
N ILE A 62 2.28 3.64 -2.59
CA ILE A 62 2.07 3.34 -4.02
C ILE A 62 3.04 4.12 -4.91
N ARG A 63 3.43 5.33 -4.52
CA ARG A 63 4.49 6.10 -5.23
C ARG A 63 5.87 5.43 -5.17
N LEU A 64 6.07 4.49 -4.26
CA LEU A 64 7.28 3.68 -4.12
C LEU A 64 7.06 2.26 -4.66
N ALA A 65 6.00 2.01 -5.43
CA ALA A 65 5.81 0.76 -6.13
C ALA A 65 6.89 0.59 -7.20
N LEU A 66 7.37 -0.65 -7.36
CA LEU A 66 8.20 -1.02 -8.49
C LEU A 66 7.42 -0.72 -9.79
N PRO A 67 8.06 -0.11 -10.81
CA PRO A 67 7.48 0.10 -12.12
C PRO A 67 6.75 -1.14 -12.62
N ASN A 68 5.49 -0.96 -13.08
CA ASN A 68 4.66 -2.05 -13.62
C ASN A 68 4.36 -3.20 -12.63
N SER A 69 4.51 -3.01 -11.32
CA SER A 69 4.21 -4.06 -10.31
C SER A 69 2.83 -3.97 -9.67
N ILE A 70 2.08 -2.89 -9.93
CA ILE A 70 0.76 -2.70 -9.32
C ILE A 70 -0.24 -3.66 -9.96
N ARG A 71 -0.95 -4.41 -9.13
CA ARG A 71 -2.05 -5.28 -9.55
C ARG A 71 -3.22 -5.17 -8.59
N VAL A 72 -4.42 -5.37 -9.12
CA VAL A 72 -5.68 -5.34 -8.36
C VAL A 72 -6.42 -6.63 -8.61
N THR A 73 -6.82 -7.30 -7.53
CA THR A 73 -7.65 -8.51 -7.57
C THR A 73 -8.87 -8.32 -6.70
N SER A 74 -10.03 -8.75 -7.17
CA SER A 74 -11.29 -8.71 -6.42
C SER A 74 -11.98 -10.07 -6.41
N ALA A 75 -12.63 -10.38 -5.30
CA ALA A 75 -13.50 -11.55 -5.13
C ALA A 75 -14.70 -11.17 -4.26
N GLY A 76 -15.87 -11.05 -4.87
CA GLY A 76 -17.08 -10.57 -4.18
C GLY A 76 -16.91 -9.14 -3.64
N ALA A 77 -17.17 -8.95 -2.35
CA ALA A 77 -17.00 -7.66 -1.66
C ALA A 77 -15.56 -7.34 -1.23
N ARG A 78 -14.63 -8.28 -1.45
CA ARG A 78 -13.22 -8.13 -1.10
C ARG A 78 -12.40 -7.69 -2.30
N THR A 79 -11.60 -6.64 -2.15
CA THR A 79 -10.74 -6.10 -3.20
C THR A 79 -9.37 -5.79 -2.61
N SER A 80 -8.30 -6.23 -3.27
CA SER A 80 -6.94 -5.89 -2.86
C SER A 80 -6.12 -5.29 -3.99
N ILE A 81 -5.42 -4.20 -3.67
CA ILE A 81 -4.34 -3.66 -4.48
C ILE A 81 -3.01 -4.10 -3.87
N GLU A 82 -2.14 -4.69 -4.70
CA GLU A 82 -0.82 -5.16 -4.31
C GLU A 82 0.25 -4.60 -5.24
N PHE A 83 1.42 -4.34 -4.67
CA PHE A 83 2.60 -3.90 -5.41
C PHE A 83 3.89 -4.36 -4.71
N LEU A 84 4.99 -4.39 -5.45
CA LEU A 84 6.32 -4.64 -4.89
C LEU A 84 6.88 -3.33 -4.39
N LEU A 85 7.13 -3.21 -3.08
CA LEU A 85 7.63 -1.98 -2.49
C LEU A 85 9.14 -1.83 -2.74
N MET A 86 9.51 -0.76 -3.43
CA MET A 86 10.89 -0.35 -3.58
C MET A 86 11.43 0.27 -2.29
N LYS A 87 12.66 -0.11 -1.97
CA LYS A 87 13.46 0.47 -0.89
C LYS A 87 14.39 1.56 -1.43
N THR A 88 15.05 1.28 -2.56
CA THR A 88 15.96 2.19 -3.25
C THR A 88 16.16 1.72 -4.69
N GLY A 89 17.03 2.37 -5.45
CA GLY A 89 17.46 1.97 -6.79
C GLY A 89 18.76 2.66 -7.16
N GLY A 90 19.36 2.23 -8.26
CA GLY A 90 20.65 2.75 -8.71
C GLY A 90 20.93 2.43 -10.15
N ARG A 91 22.15 2.76 -10.57
CA ARG A 91 22.69 2.40 -11.87
C ARG A 91 23.83 1.40 -11.66
N TYR A 92 23.86 0.33 -12.43
CA TYR A 92 24.98 -0.60 -12.50
C TYR A 92 25.93 -0.18 -13.62
N TRP A 93 27.21 -0.54 -13.53
CA TRP A 93 28.14 -0.36 -14.64
C TRP A 93 27.77 -1.28 -15.80
N ALA A 94 27.68 -0.74 -17.01
CA ALA A 94 27.53 -1.53 -18.22
C ALA A 94 28.88 -1.80 -18.87
N VAL A 95 28.93 -2.83 -19.73
CA VAL A 95 30.15 -3.19 -20.48
C VAL A 95 30.67 -2.04 -21.35
N ASP A 96 29.78 -1.17 -21.81
CA ASP A 96 30.11 -0.02 -22.67
C ASP A 96 30.53 1.24 -21.90
N ASP A 97 30.53 1.22 -20.57
CA ASP A 97 30.91 2.39 -19.78
C ASP A 97 32.44 2.61 -19.78
N PRO A 98 32.90 3.88 -19.83
CA PRO A 98 34.33 4.21 -19.80
C PRO A 98 34.91 3.87 -18.42
N VAL A 99 35.64 2.76 -18.36
CA VAL A 99 36.11 1.99 -17.19
C VAL A 99 36.29 2.75 -15.87
N ALA A 100 35.55 2.30 -14.85
CA ALA A 100 36.01 2.04 -13.47
C ALA A 100 34.92 1.27 -12.68
N GLY A 101 34.81 -0.06 -12.87
CA GLY A 101 33.91 -0.89 -12.07
C GLY A 101 33.63 -2.27 -12.66
N ASP A 102 33.15 -3.16 -11.80
CA ASP A 102 32.58 -4.46 -12.14
C ASP A 102 31.17 -4.28 -12.71
N PHE A 103 30.87 -4.86 -13.87
CA PHE A 103 29.60 -4.65 -14.57
C PHE A 103 28.60 -5.76 -14.25
N LEU A 104 27.30 -5.44 -14.28
CA LEU A 104 26.28 -6.48 -14.16
C LEU A 104 26.25 -7.30 -15.45
N ARG A 105 26.66 -8.57 -15.36
CA ARG A 105 26.81 -9.42 -16.54
C ARG A 105 25.50 -10.07 -16.98
N PHE A 106 25.16 -9.84 -18.24
CA PHE A 106 24.12 -10.53 -19.00
C PHE A 106 24.80 -11.42 -20.06
N PRO A 107 24.15 -12.50 -20.55
CA PRO A 107 24.74 -13.30 -21.61
C PRO A 107 24.73 -12.49 -22.92
N LEU A 108 25.85 -12.51 -23.67
CA LEU A 108 25.94 -11.80 -24.95
C LEU A 108 25.09 -12.50 -26.01
N ASP A 109 25.22 -13.83 -26.08
CA ASP A 109 24.30 -14.70 -26.80
C ASP A 109 23.59 -15.65 -25.81
N PRO A 110 22.27 -15.49 -25.57
CA PRO A 110 21.52 -16.41 -24.70
C PRO A 110 21.35 -17.82 -25.29
N ALA A 111 21.74 -18.05 -26.56
CA ALA A 111 21.79 -19.36 -27.18
C ALA A 111 23.14 -20.08 -26.97
N ASP A 112 24.21 -19.36 -26.61
CA ASP A 112 25.52 -19.95 -26.33
C ASP A 112 25.64 -20.34 -24.84
N ALA A 113 25.78 -21.64 -24.58
CA ALA A 113 25.93 -22.17 -23.24
C ALA A 113 27.19 -21.67 -22.52
N ALA A 114 28.26 -21.32 -23.25
CA ALA A 114 29.47 -20.78 -22.66
C ALA A 114 29.26 -19.35 -22.14
N ASP A 115 28.54 -18.51 -22.91
CA ASP A 115 28.18 -17.15 -22.50
C ASP A 115 27.23 -17.15 -21.31
N VAL A 116 26.22 -18.03 -21.33
CA VAL A 116 25.30 -18.23 -20.20
C VAL A 116 26.05 -18.69 -18.95
N ALA A 117 26.98 -19.64 -19.08
CA ALA A 117 27.78 -20.11 -17.94
C ALA A 117 28.71 -19.03 -17.39
N ALA A 118 29.32 -18.23 -18.26
CA ALA A 118 30.19 -17.12 -17.85
C ALA A 118 29.39 -16.01 -17.16
N ALA A 119 28.18 -15.68 -17.63
CA ALA A 119 27.28 -14.77 -16.95
C ALA A 119 26.79 -15.32 -15.60
N ALA A 120 26.47 -16.62 -15.53
CA ALA A 120 25.99 -17.25 -14.30
C ALA A 120 27.07 -17.34 -13.20
N ALA A 121 28.34 -17.49 -13.59
CA ALA A 121 29.48 -17.48 -12.68
C ALA A 121 29.79 -16.09 -12.10
N ASP A 122 29.36 -15.04 -12.79
CA ASP A 122 29.53 -13.66 -12.35
C ASP A 122 28.34 -13.21 -11.51
N VAL A 123 28.57 -13.10 -10.20
CA VAL A 123 27.54 -12.77 -9.21
C VAL A 123 27.80 -11.45 -8.53
N SER A 124 28.76 -10.63 -9.00
CA SER A 124 28.99 -9.32 -8.44
C SER A 124 28.88 -8.23 -9.48
N PHE A 125 28.58 -7.02 -9.02
CA PHE A 125 28.66 -5.82 -9.84
C PHE A 125 28.86 -4.62 -8.93
N ASP A 126 29.39 -3.54 -9.48
CA ASP A 126 29.56 -2.28 -8.77
C ASP A 126 28.40 -1.32 -9.09
N VAL A 127 27.95 -0.61 -8.08
CA VAL A 127 26.95 0.45 -8.20
C VAL A 127 27.65 1.76 -8.58
N VAL A 128 27.09 2.46 -9.56
CA VAL A 128 27.57 3.77 -9.99
C VAL A 128 27.14 4.82 -8.97
N GLY A 129 28.11 5.56 -8.43
CA GLY A 129 27.88 6.64 -7.48
C GLY A 129 28.00 6.19 -6.01
N ALA A 130 27.45 6.99 -5.10
CA ALA A 130 27.48 6.67 -3.67
C ALA A 130 26.40 5.64 -3.31
N MET A 131 26.76 4.64 -2.51
CA MET A 131 25.78 3.71 -1.95
C MET A 131 24.82 4.41 -0.99
N PRO A 132 23.52 4.07 -1.02
CA PRO A 132 22.57 4.62 -0.08
C PRO A 132 22.87 4.12 1.34
N ASP A 133 22.57 4.96 2.33
CA ASP A 133 22.80 4.70 3.75
C ASP A 133 21.49 4.72 4.57
N GLY A 134 21.62 4.53 5.88
CA GLY A 134 20.49 4.57 6.82
C GLY A 134 19.36 3.61 6.44
N ARG A 135 18.13 4.14 6.29
CA ARG A 135 16.94 3.32 5.97
C ARG A 135 16.90 2.80 4.54
N GLN A 136 17.67 3.42 3.64
CA GLN A 136 17.75 3.04 2.23
C GLN A 136 18.94 2.13 1.94
N GLN A 137 19.76 1.83 2.95
CA GLN A 137 20.92 0.96 2.83
C GLN A 137 20.54 -0.38 2.21
N ILE A 138 21.23 -0.75 1.14
CA ILE A 138 21.11 -2.07 0.51
C ILE A 138 21.76 -3.11 1.43
N VAL A 139 21.03 -4.16 1.78
CA VAL A 139 21.52 -5.21 2.69
C VAL A 139 21.29 -6.60 2.12
N ALA A 140 22.00 -7.59 2.67
CA ALA A 140 21.76 -8.99 2.35
C ALA A 140 20.30 -9.38 2.64
N GLY A 141 19.70 -10.16 1.72
CA GLY A 141 18.29 -10.53 1.77
C GLY A 141 17.35 -9.59 1.01
N ASP A 142 17.76 -8.35 0.71
CA ASP A 142 17.04 -7.52 -0.25
C ASP A 142 17.10 -8.17 -1.65
N SER A 143 16.14 -7.83 -2.52
CA SER A 143 16.11 -8.32 -3.89
C SER A 143 16.34 -7.20 -4.89
N ILE A 144 17.27 -7.38 -5.82
CA ILE A 144 17.46 -6.49 -6.97
C ILE A 144 16.55 -6.92 -8.09
N VAL A 145 15.87 -5.96 -8.72
CA VAL A 145 15.14 -6.15 -9.96
C VAL A 145 15.74 -5.29 -11.06
N VAL A 146 15.80 -5.83 -12.26
CA VAL A 146 16.21 -5.11 -13.46
C VAL A 146 15.08 -5.12 -14.48
N TYR A 147 14.77 -3.96 -15.03
CA TYR A 147 13.87 -3.79 -16.18
C TYR A 147 12.51 -4.51 -16.05
N ASN A 148 11.71 -4.16 -15.04
CA ASN A 148 10.40 -4.79 -14.84
C ASN A 148 9.31 -4.25 -15.78
N LEU A 149 8.74 -5.14 -16.59
CA LEU A 149 7.63 -4.82 -17.50
C LEU A 149 6.27 -5.28 -16.96
N GLY A 150 6.27 -6.08 -15.90
CA GLY A 150 5.07 -6.44 -15.14
C GLY A 150 4.56 -7.85 -15.39
N PRO A 151 3.40 -8.21 -14.80
CA PRO A 151 2.86 -9.56 -14.83
C PRO A 151 2.66 -10.12 -16.24
N GLY A 152 3.17 -11.32 -16.49
CA GLY A 152 3.04 -12.01 -17.79
C GLY A 152 4.10 -11.65 -18.83
N MET A 153 4.99 -10.70 -18.54
CA MET A 153 6.08 -10.30 -19.44
C MET A 153 7.39 -11.03 -19.12
N ALA A 154 7.42 -12.36 -19.24
CA ALA A 154 8.65 -13.12 -19.00
C ALA A 154 9.75 -12.76 -20.04
N PRO A 155 11.03 -12.62 -19.64
CA PRO A 155 11.59 -12.75 -18.28
C PRO A 155 11.50 -11.50 -17.38
N ALA A 156 10.99 -10.38 -17.87
CA ALA A 156 10.81 -9.10 -17.17
C ALA A 156 9.57 -9.03 -16.25
N ASP A 157 9.24 -10.12 -15.56
CA ASP A 157 8.14 -10.20 -14.60
C ASP A 157 8.67 -10.46 -13.18
N ALA A 158 8.73 -9.41 -12.38
CA ALA A 158 9.22 -9.50 -11.01
C ALA A 158 8.32 -10.34 -10.09
N TYR A 159 7.08 -10.69 -10.45
CA TYR A 159 6.27 -11.59 -9.62
C TYR A 159 6.54 -13.07 -9.89
N ASN A 160 7.03 -13.41 -11.09
CA ASN A 160 7.13 -14.79 -11.52
C ASN A 160 8.55 -15.15 -11.95
N CYS A 161 9.17 -16.06 -11.20
CA CYS A 161 10.52 -16.58 -11.45
C CYS A 161 10.53 -18.10 -11.65
N SER A 162 9.45 -18.68 -12.19
CA SER A 162 9.37 -20.13 -12.46
C SER A 162 10.27 -20.61 -13.61
N GLY A 163 10.84 -19.70 -14.41
CA GLY A 163 11.83 -19.98 -15.44
C GLY A 163 12.97 -18.97 -15.35
N ALA A 164 13.03 -18.05 -16.32
CA ALA A 164 13.92 -16.90 -16.23
C ALA A 164 13.31 -15.81 -15.32
N CYS A 165 14.17 -15.07 -14.63
CA CYS A 165 13.77 -14.13 -13.59
C CYS A 165 14.54 -12.83 -13.79
N ASN A 166 13.87 -11.70 -13.60
CA ASN A 166 14.51 -10.39 -13.55
C ASN A 166 14.75 -9.91 -12.12
N ARG A 167 14.73 -10.82 -11.15
CA ARG A 167 14.95 -10.55 -9.73
C ARG A 167 16.06 -11.43 -9.16
N ALA A 168 17.07 -10.83 -8.55
CA ALA A 168 18.17 -11.52 -7.88
C ALA A 168 18.20 -11.18 -6.38
N VAL A 169 18.47 -12.17 -5.53
CA VAL A 169 18.64 -11.93 -4.08
C VAL A 169 20.07 -11.48 -3.80
N ILE A 170 20.24 -10.46 -2.97
CA ILE A 170 21.55 -9.96 -2.52
C ILE A 170 22.09 -10.86 -1.41
N SER A 171 23.31 -11.35 -1.57
CA SER A 171 24.02 -12.14 -0.55
C SER A 171 24.93 -11.28 0.32
N ALA A 172 25.57 -10.26 -0.25
CA ALA A 172 26.46 -9.35 0.48
C ALA A 172 26.58 -7.99 -0.22
N VAL A 173 26.99 -6.97 0.55
CA VAL A 173 27.33 -5.64 0.05
C VAL A 173 28.64 -5.20 0.71
N ALA A 174 29.61 -4.77 -0.09
CA ALA A 174 30.92 -4.32 0.39
C ALA A 174 31.38 -3.08 -0.39
N GLY A 175 31.39 -1.91 0.27
CA GLY A 175 31.60 -0.64 -0.41
C GLY A 175 30.53 -0.44 -1.48
N ASN A 176 30.94 -0.17 -2.72
CA ASN A 176 30.04 -0.05 -3.88
C ASN A 176 29.74 -1.38 -4.58
N LYS A 177 30.31 -2.49 -4.13
CA LYS A 177 30.09 -3.81 -4.73
C LYS A 177 28.89 -4.48 -4.10
N VAL A 178 27.98 -4.95 -4.95
CA VAL A 178 26.89 -5.85 -4.57
C VAL A 178 27.25 -7.25 -5.03
N THR A 179 27.03 -8.23 -4.15
CA THR A 179 27.14 -9.66 -4.49
C THR A 179 25.74 -10.28 -4.42
N LEU A 180 25.37 -10.99 -5.47
CA LEU A 180 24.13 -11.73 -5.61
C LEU A 180 24.32 -13.15 -5.06
N ALA A 181 23.24 -13.77 -4.59
CA ALA A 181 23.26 -15.19 -4.22
C ALA A 181 23.42 -16.10 -5.46
N SER A 182 22.88 -15.64 -6.59
CA SER A 182 22.98 -16.23 -7.92
C SER A 182 22.69 -15.14 -8.95
N ASN A 183 23.19 -15.28 -10.19
CA ASN A 183 22.85 -14.36 -11.28
C ASN A 183 21.70 -14.94 -12.15
N PRO A 184 20.43 -14.63 -11.87
CA PRO A 184 19.29 -15.09 -12.68
C PRO A 184 19.21 -14.40 -14.05
N PHE A 185 19.87 -13.26 -14.21
CA PHE A 185 19.88 -12.52 -15.47
C PHE A 185 20.63 -13.29 -16.57
N ALA A 186 21.56 -14.18 -16.17
CA ALA A 186 22.28 -15.10 -17.05
C ALA A 186 21.36 -16.08 -17.81
N ALA A 187 20.20 -16.43 -17.24
CA ALA A 187 19.28 -17.40 -17.83
C ALA A 187 18.17 -16.76 -18.70
N GLN A 188 18.22 -15.44 -18.92
CA GLN A 188 17.18 -14.72 -19.67
C GLN A 188 17.29 -14.94 -21.18
N ASN A 189 16.17 -15.34 -21.80
CA ASN A 189 16.03 -15.39 -23.25
C ASN A 189 14.62 -14.90 -23.65
N PRO A 190 14.48 -13.74 -24.32
CA PRO A 190 15.55 -12.80 -24.69
C PRO A 190 16.18 -12.12 -23.46
N VAL A 191 17.39 -11.59 -23.63
CA VAL A 191 18.08 -10.81 -22.61
C VAL A 191 17.37 -9.48 -22.39
N MET A 192 17.10 -9.12 -21.13
CA MET A 192 16.33 -7.93 -20.78
C MET A 192 17.13 -7.01 -19.84
N ALA A 193 18.30 -6.56 -20.30
CA ALA A 193 19.07 -5.52 -19.63
C ALA A 193 18.30 -4.19 -19.64
N SER A 194 18.44 -3.39 -18.58
CA SER A 194 17.79 -2.07 -18.52
C SER A 194 18.44 -1.12 -19.55
N PRO A 195 17.67 -0.48 -20.45
CA PRO A 195 18.22 0.49 -21.41
C PRO A 195 18.94 1.67 -20.75
N GLY A 196 18.60 1.99 -19.49
CA GLY A 196 19.26 3.02 -18.70
C GLY A 196 20.33 2.48 -17.74
N ASN A 197 20.64 1.18 -17.81
CA ASN A 197 21.50 0.46 -16.88
C ASN A 197 21.07 0.60 -15.41
N ARG A 198 19.76 0.66 -15.18
CA ARG A 198 19.16 0.86 -13.86
C ARG A 198 18.71 -0.44 -13.22
N PHE A 199 18.73 -0.43 -11.89
CA PHE A 199 18.16 -1.49 -11.07
C PHE A 199 17.35 -0.88 -9.92
N GLN A 200 16.37 -1.63 -9.43
CA GLN A 200 15.57 -1.30 -8.26
C GLN A 200 15.82 -2.33 -7.17
N VAL A 201 15.77 -1.90 -5.91
CA VAL A 201 15.92 -2.77 -4.74
C VAL A 201 14.57 -2.89 -4.05
N LEU A 202 14.11 -4.12 -3.88
CA LEU A 202 12.86 -4.49 -3.23
C LEU A 202 13.11 -5.00 -1.82
N SER A 203 12.11 -4.76 -0.96
CA SER A 203 12.03 -5.39 0.36
C SER A 203 11.05 -6.57 0.31
N THR A 204 9.76 -6.31 0.48
CA THR A 204 8.66 -7.29 0.40
C THR A 204 7.45 -6.66 -0.27
N PRO A 205 6.51 -7.45 -0.84
CA PRO A 205 5.22 -6.97 -1.26
C PRO A 205 4.47 -6.21 -0.16
N VAL A 206 3.63 -5.28 -0.61
CA VAL A 206 2.61 -4.63 0.22
C VAL A 206 1.27 -4.81 -0.46
N SER A 207 0.28 -5.23 0.31
CA SER A 207 -1.11 -5.36 -0.13
C SER A 207 -2.00 -4.53 0.78
N TYR A 208 -2.89 -3.74 0.18
CA TYR A 208 -4.02 -3.16 0.87
C TYR A 208 -5.23 -4.01 0.52
N ASP A 209 -5.75 -4.72 1.51
CA ASP A 209 -6.88 -5.61 1.38
C ASP A 209 -8.10 -4.97 2.03
N CYS A 210 -9.12 -4.72 1.21
CA CYS A 210 -10.39 -4.20 1.63
C CYS A 210 -11.39 -5.33 1.71
N ASN A 211 -11.82 -5.65 2.92
CA ASN A 211 -12.93 -6.55 3.18
C ASN A 211 -14.15 -5.70 3.57
N GLY A 212 -14.83 -5.14 2.55
CA GLY A 212 -15.99 -4.28 2.76
C GLY A 212 -17.21 -5.08 3.20
N ALA A 213 -18.05 -4.47 4.05
CA ALA A 213 -19.32 -5.06 4.44
C ALA A 213 -20.41 -3.99 4.43
N ALA A 214 -21.58 -4.32 3.85
CA ALA A 214 -22.74 -3.45 3.88
C ALA A 214 -23.06 -3.03 5.33
N GLY A 215 -23.32 -1.74 5.55
CA GLY A 215 -23.55 -1.20 6.88
C GLY A 215 -22.27 -0.98 7.71
N GLY A 216 -21.07 -1.06 7.12
CA GLY A 216 -19.84 -0.59 7.76
C GLY A 216 -19.18 -1.59 8.70
N ALA A 217 -19.53 -2.88 8.70
CA ALA A 217 -18.83 -3.87 9.52
C ALA A 217 -17.43 -4.26 8.96
N GLY A 218 -17.05 -3.72 7.80
CA GLY A 218 -15.83 -4.08 7.09
C GLY A 218 -14.58 -3.32 7.54
N GLN A 219 -13.44 -3.76 7.03
CA GLN A 219 -12.13 -3.20 7.37
C GLN A 219 -11.24 -3.07 6.13
N LEU A 220 -10.35 -2.07 6.17
CA LEU A 220 -9.22 -1.93 5.27
C LEU A 220 -7.95 -2.30 6.04
N ILE A 221 -7.24 -3.33 5.58
CA ILE A 221 -6.08 -3.89 6.24
C ILE A 221 -4.88 -3.78 5.30
N ARG A 222 -3.74 -3.32 5.83
CA ARG A 222 -2.46 -3.35 5.14
C ARG A 222 -1.69 -4.59 5.56
N HIS A 223 -1.25 -5.35 4.58
CA HIS A 223 -0.41 -6.54 4.69
C HIS A 223 1.00 -6.24 4.19
N SER A 224 2.02 -6.80 4.84
CA SER A 224 3.42 -6.69 4.46
C SER A 224 4.24 -7.86 4.99
N ASN A 225 5.50 -7.99 4.56
CA ASN A 225 6.43 -9.02 5.03
C ASN A 225 5.95 -10.46 4.72
N TYR A 226 5.42 -10.68 3.53
CA TYR A 226 5.02 -11.99 3.01
C TYR A 226 5.77 -12.26 1.68
N PRO A 227 5.89 -13.53 1.24
CA PRO A 227 6.68 -13.86 0.07
C PRO A 227 6.03 -13.35 -1.23
N ILE A 228 6.87 -13.08 -2.24
CA ILE A 228 6.42 -12.69 -3.57
C ILE A 228 5.88 -13.92 -4.31
N SER A 229 4.65 -13.83 -4.82
CA SER A 229 3.98 -14.91 -5.57
C SER A 229 3.51 -14.45 -6.94
N ALA A 230 3.56 -15.36 -7.92
CA ALA A 230 3.09 -15.10 -9.29
C ALA A 230 1.59 -14.75 -9.31
N ALA A 231 0.76 -15.52 -8.58
CA ALA A 231 -0.64 -15.18 -8.36
C ALA A 231 -0.81 -14.24 -7.16
N GLN A 232 -1.71 -13.27 -7.25
CA GLN A 232 -2.10 -12.45 -6.12
C GLN A 232 -3.09 -13.23 -5.24
N ASN A 233 -2.69 -13.54 -4.01
CA ASN A 233 -3.58 -14.18 -3.04
C ASN A 233 -4.50 -13.12 -2.39
N LEU A 234 -5.77 -13.47 -2.19
CA LEU A 234 -6.77 -12.58 -1.60
C LEU A 234 -7.47 -13.28 -0.42
N PRO A 235 -7.03 -13.05 0.84
CA PRO A 235 -5.92 -12.20 1.28
C PRO A 235 -4.54 -12.80 1.02
N PRO A 236 -3.47 -11.99 1.11
CA PRO A 236 -2.11 -12.50 1.10
C PRO A 236 -1.87 -13.46 2.27
N THR A 237 -1.04 -14.47 2.01
CA THR A 237 -0.66 -15.51 2.96
C THR A 237 0.84 -15.71 2.92
N GLY A 238 1.42 -16.24 4.01
CA GLY A 238 2.84 -16.57 4.06
C GLY A 238 3.44 -16.43 5.45
N THR A 239 4.62 -17.01 5.62
CA THR A 239 5.40 -16.90 6.85
C THR A 239 5.86 -15.46 7.05
N GLY A 240 5.76 -14.96 8.29
CA GLY A 240 6.19 -13.60 8.63
C GLY A 240 5.21 -12.48 8.26
N LEU A 241 4.05 -12.80 7.66
CA LEU A 241 3.01 -11.84 7.30
C LEU A 241 2.67 -10.91 8.48
N ARG A 242 2.75 -9.61 8.25
CA ARG A 242 2.35 -8.56 9.19
C ARG A 242 1.13 -7.82 8.65
N SER A 243 0.13 -7.66 9.51
CA SER A 243 -1.14 -7.03 9.18
C SER A 243 -1.42 -5.87 10.12
N SER A 244 -1.90 -4.75 9.59
CA SER A 244 -2.33 -3.59 10.37
C SER A 244 -3.63 -3.02 9.81
N VAL A 245 -4.64 -2.83 10.66
CA VAL A 245 -5.90 -2.16 10.28
C VAL A 245 -5.60 -0.69 9.99
N LEU A 246 -6.04 -0.19 8.84
CA LEU A 246 -5.93 1.22 8.44
C LEU A 246 -7.23 1.99 8.69
N ALA A 247 -8.36 1.36 8.39
CA ALA A 247 -9.68 1.93 8.61
C ALA A 247 -10.65 0.83 9.03
N ASN A 248 -11.48 1.16 10.01
CA ASN A 248 -12.69 0.40 10.32
C ASN A 248 -13.86 1.01 9.55
N ASN A 249 -15.06 0.49 9.75
CA ASN A 249 -16.28 1.12 9.29
C ASN A 249 -16.41 1.10 7.76
N VAL A 250 -15.73 0.15 7.09
CA VAL A 250 -15.61 0.11 5.64
C VAL A 250 -16.83 -0.56 5.01
N VAL A 251 -17.53 0.17 4.16
CA VAL A 251 -18.63 -0.34 3.35
C VAL A 251 -18.09 -0.99 2.08
N SER A 252 -17.24 -0.27 1.36
CA SER A 252 -16.65 -0.75 0.11
C SER A 252 -15.35 0.00 -0.22
N CYS A 253 -14.52 -0.63 -1.03
CA CYS A 253 -13.39 0.03 -1.68
C CYS A 253 -13.40 -0.26 -3.17
N VAL A 254 -13.05 0.74 -3.96
CA VAL A 254 -12.83 0.61 -5.40
C VAL A 254 -11.39 1.00 -5.67
N PHE A 255 -10.60 0.03 -6.10
CA PHE A 255 -9.23 0.24 -6.56
C PHE A 255 -9.18 0.04 -8.07
N GLN A 256 -8.62 1.01 -8.76
CA GLN A 256 -8.48 0.99 -10.21
C GLN A 256 -7.04 1.29 -10.56
N TYR A 257 -6.49 0.51 -11.47
CA TYR A 257 -5.18 0.76 -12.04
C TYR A 257 -5.31 0.83 -13.56
N GLY A 258 -5.07 2.01 -14.11
CA GLY A 258 -5.02 2.23 -15.54
C GLY A 258 -3.58 2.38 -15.98
N ASN A 259 -3.09 1.45 -16.81
CA ASN A 259 -1.89 1.69 -17.60
C ASN A 259 -2.24 2.74 -18.66
N LEU A 260 -1.64 3.93 -18.57
CA LEU A 260 -1.77 4.93 -19.63
C LEU A 260 -1.05 4.42 -20.87
N THR A 261 -1.51 4.82 -22.06
CA THR A 261 -0.96 4.39 -23.37
C THR A 261 0.54 4.64 -23.52
N THR A 262 1.12 5.51 -22.68
CA THR A 262 2.55 5.59 -22.39
C THR A 262 2.91 4.68 -21.21
N THR A 263 3.58 3.55 -21.48
CA THR A 263 4.02 2.54 -20.47
C THR A 263 4.93 3.08 -19.36
N ARG A 264 5.28 4.37 -19.39
CA ARG A 264 6.15 5.06 -18.41
C ARG A 264 5.37 5.75 -17.29
N SER A 265 4.05 5.78 -17.35
CA SER A 265 3.21 6.40 -16.31
C SER A 265 1.94 5.59 -16.08
N GLY A 266 1.55 5.42 -14.83
CA GLY A 266 0.29 4.81 -14.43
C GLY A 266 -0.58 5.76 -13.59
N LEU A 267 -1.88 5.51 -13.58
CA LEU A 267 -2.80 6.18 -12.67
C LEU A 267 -3.49 5.14 -11.80
N VAL A 268 -3.39 5.32 -10.48
CA VAL A 268 -4.14 4.54 -9.50
C VAL A 268 -5.27 5.38 -8.94
N GLY A 269 -6.50 4.92 -9.10
CA GLY A 269 -7.69 5.46 -8.44
C GLY A 269 -8.00 4.66 -7.17
N LEU A 270 -8.13 5.36 -6.05
CA LEU A 270 -8.52 4.80 -4.76
C LEU A 270 -9.81 5.46 -4.30
N THR A 271 -10.88 4.70 -4.12
CA THR A 271 -12.12 5.19 -3.53
C THR A 271 -12.47 4.35 -2.31
N LEU A 272 -12.75 5.02 -1.19
CA LEU A 272 -13.08 4.40 0.09
C LEU A 272 -14.43 4.94 0.56
N THR A 273 -15.36 4.05 0.86
CA THR A 273 -16.67 4.38 1.43
C THR A 273 -16.76 3.86 2.86
N LEU A 274 -16.98 4.75 3.82
CA LEU A 274 -17.12 4.45 5.24
C LEU A 274 -18.53 4.76 5.76
N GLN A 275 -18.99 4.00 6.74
CA GLN A 275 -20.26 4.24 7.44
C GLN A 275 -20.19 3.66 8.85
N VAL A 276 -20.73 4.36 9.85
CA VAL A 276 -20.84 3.81 11.20
C VAL A 276 -21.90 2.69 11.25
N PRO A 277 -21.57 1.50 11.77
CA PRO A 277 -22.55 0.44 11.92
C PRO A 277 -23.76 0.84 12.74
N GLY A 278 -24.96 0.61 12.18
CA GLY A 278 -26.23 0.91 12.84
C GLY A 278 -26.56 2.40 12.99
N SER A 279 -25.74 3.31 12.45
CA SER A 279 -26.06 4.73 12.46
C SER A 279 -27.09 5.08 11.38
N ALA A 280 -27.97 6.03 11.68
CA ALA A 280 -28.81 6.68 10.67
C ALA A 280 -27.99 7.62 9.75
N ASP A 281 -26.72 7.85 10.07
CA ASP A 281 -25.80 8.58 9.23
C ASP A 281 -25.58 7.87 7.89
N GLY A 282 -25.68 8.66 6.81
CA GLY A 282 -25.32 8.22 5.48
C GLY A 282 -23.83 7.94 5.33
N ALA A 283 -23.47 7.14 4.33
CA ALA A 283 -22.09 6.80 4.04
C ALA A 283 -21.28 8.01 3.57
N LEU A 284 -20.02 8.06 4.00
CA LEU A 284 -19.01 9.02 3.55
C LEU A 284 -18.14 8.34 2.48
N THR A 285 -17.93 9.00 1.34
CA THR A 285 -17.04 8.49 0.29
C THR A 285 -15.95 9.50 -0.01
N LEU A 286 -14.69 9.06 0.06
CA LEU A 286 -13.52 9.82 -0.36
C LEU A 286 -12.85 9.11 -1.53
N SER A 287 -12.33 9.89 -2.47
CA SER A 287 -11.53 9.38 -3.58
C SER A 287 -10.19 10.12 -3.68
N GLN A 288 -9.17 9.39 -4.09
CA GLN A 288 -7.83 9.90 -4.31
C GLN A 288 -7.24 9.27 -5.58
N GLN A 289 -6.53 10.09 -6.35
CA GLN A 289 -5.76 9.63 -7.51
C GLN A 289 -4.26 9.75 -7.22
N VAL A 290 -3.51 8.76 -7.69
CA VAL A 290 -2.06 8.66 -7.48
C VAL A 290 -1.40 8.42 -8.82
N HIS A 291 -0.53 9.35 -9.23
CA HIS A 291 0.36 9.14 -10.36
C HIS A 291 1.51 8.22 -9.95
N VAL A 292 1.80 7.24 -10.79
CA VAL A 292 2.86 6.25 -10.60
C VAL A 292 3.84 6.36 -11.76
N ASP A 293 5.13 6.35 -11.43
CA ASP A 293 6.20 6.28 -12.43
C ASP A 293 6.45 4.82 -12.79
N ASN A 294 6.28 4.48 -14.07
CA ASN A 294 6.48 3.14 -14.61
C ASN A 294 7.73 3.08 -15.50
N THR A 295 8.72 3.95 -15.26
CA THR A 295 10.03 3.86 -15.92
C THR A 295 10.90 2.76 -15.26
N PRO A 296 11.12 1.63 -15.94
CA PRO A 296 11.89 0.51 -15.38
C PRO A 296 13.40 0.67 -15.53
#